data_AF-A0A7X7JMX5-F1
#
_entry.id   AF-A0A7X7JMX5-F1
#
_cell.length_a   1.000
_cell.length_b   1.000
_cell.length_c   1.000
_cell.angle_alpha   90.00
_cell.angle_beta   90.00
_cell.angle_gamma   90.00
#
_symmetry.space_group_name_H-M   'P 1'
#
loop_
_entity.id
_entity.type
_entity.pdbx_description
1 polymer ?
#
loop_
_entity_poly.entity_id
_entity_poly.type
_entity_poly.pdbx_seq_one_letter_code
_entity_poly.pdbx_strand_id
1 'polypeptide(L)'
;MNVADPAPGADSPKELFAPGCSITRTRRRRFFWAAWWTAAPRRRPFRPPDASAGGARSFEEAVAAAERAAGTPLLLLDSSWAQAWLRVIREQPPFPSTTPRSAAGAAARPEAPRPASARSVWSILGLPGRATELEIKQAHRRRALETHPDRGGDPAEFREVQRAYVEALRRAQRPPKRSR
;
A
#
# COMPACT_ATOMS: atom_id res chain seq x y z
N MET A 1 -45.36 20.69 4.35
CA MET A 1 -44.55 21.91 4.47
C MET A 1 -44.44 22.24 5.94
N ASN A 2 -43.27 22.10 6.54
CA ASN A 2 -42.90 22.84 7.76
C ASN A 2 -41.37 22.90 7.86
N VAL A 3 -40.88 24.12 7.93
CA VAL A 3 -39.47 24.53 7.99
C VAL A 3 -39.27 25.23 9.34
N ALA A 4 -38.07 25.04 9.92
CA ALA A 4 -37.43 25.75 11.05
C ALA A 4 -38.03 25.47 12.45
N ASP A 5 -37.25 25.32 13.53
CA ASP A 5 -35.93 25.90 13.88
C ASP A 5 -35.09 24.92 14.77
N PRO A 6 -33.76 25.15 14.90
CA PRO A 6 -32.81 24.33 15.65
C PRO A 6 -32.63 24.82 17.10
N ALA A 7 -32.51 23.90 18.06
CA ALA A 7 -32.19 24.25 19.44
C ALA A 7 -30.66 24.23 19.71
N PRO A 8 -30.11 25.27 20.38
CA PRO A 8 -28.69 25.44 20.66
C PRO A 8 -28.32 24.84 22.03
N GLY A 9 -27.05 24.46 22.21
CA GLY A 9 -26.49 24.24 23.55
C GLY A 9 -25.52 23.08 23.65
N ALA A 10 -24.23 23.39 23.54
CA ALA A 10 -23.21 22.95 24.49
C ALA A 10 -21.88 23.55 24.05
N ASP A 11 -21.52 24.65 24.72
CA ASP A 11 -20.16 25.15 24.84
C ASP A 11 -19.26 24.00 25.29
N SER A 12 -18.52 23.43 24.35
CA SER A 12 -17.41 22.52 24.59
C SER A 12 -16.18 23.21 24.00
N PRO A 13 -15.03 23.17 24.69
CA PRO A 13 -13.85 23.89 24.24
C PRO A 13 -13.63 23.53 22.78
N LYS A 14 -13.62 24.56 21.91
CA LYS A 14 -13.24 24.45 20.51
C LYS A 14 -11.78 24.01 20.47
N GLU A 15 -11.50 22.74 20.77
CA GLU A 15 -10.48 22.00 20.05
C GLU A 15 -10.76 22.35 18.59
N LEU A 16 -9.79 23.00 17.93
CA LEU A 16 -9.91 23.48 16.56
C LEU A 16 -10.12 22.27 15.63
N PHE A 17 -11.34 21.75 15.62
CA PHE A 17 -11.74 20.63 14.81
C PHE A 17 -12.20 21.20 13.48
N ALA A 18 -11.37 21.02 12.47
CA ALA A 18 -11.77 21.29 11.12
C ALA A 18 -12.61 20.12 10.60
N PRO A 19 -13.85 20.37 10.12
CA PRO A 19 -14.69 19.32 9.58
C PRO A 19 -13.99 18.69 8.37
N GLY A 20 -14.09 17.38 8.23
CA GLY A 20 -13.29 16.65 7.25
C GLY A 20 -14.01 15.48 6.59
N CYS A 21 -13.64 15.18 5.34
CA CYS A 21 -14.13 14.05 4.58
C CYS A 21 -13.01 13.09 4.23
N SER A 22 -13.27 11.79 4.30
CA SER A 22 -12.40 10.74 3.80
C SER A 22 -13.02 10.13 2.56
N ILE A 23 -12.19 9.85 1.55
CA ILE A 23 -12.65 9.31 0.27
C ILE A 23 -11.84 8.06 -0.06
N THR A 24 -12.51 7.00 -0.49
CA THR A 24 -11.87 5.77 -0.94
C THR A 24 -12.51 5.23 -2.21
N ARG A 25 -11.74 4.48 -2.99
CA ARG A 25 -12.22 3.86 -4.24
C ARG A 25 -12.76 2.46 -3.97
N THR A 26 -14.00 2.24 -4.37
CA THR A 26 -14.66 0.93 -4.26
C THR A 26 -14.24 -0.02 -5.39
N ARG A 27 -14.58 -1.31 -5.24
CA ARG A 27 -14.30 -2.35 -6.25
C ARG A 27 -14.90 -2.06 -7.63
N ARG A 28 -15.99 -1.29 -7.70
CA ARG A 28 -16.67 -0.91 -8.96
C ARG A 28 -16.08 0.33 -9.64
N ARG A 29 -14.85 0.73 -9.27
CA ARG A 29 -14.20 1.98 -9.72
C ARG A 29 -15.04 3.24 -9.45
N ARG A 30 -15.94 3.19 -8.45
CA ARG A 30 -16.69 4.35 -7.95
C ARG A 30 -16.06 4.83 -6.65
N PHE A 31 -16.22 6.11 -6.34
CA PHE A 31 -15.76 6.69 -5.10
C PHE A 31 -16.84 6.60 -4.02
N PHE A 32 -16.39 6.35 -2.80
CA PHE A 32 -17.18 6.36 -1.58
C PHE A 32 -16.58 7.41 -0.66
N TRP A 33 -17.42 8.28 -0.12
CA TRP A 33 -17.02 9.31 0.82
C TRP A 33 -17.71 9.10 2.17
N ALA A 34 -17.02 9.50 3.22
CA ALA A 34 -17.51 9.57 4.58
C ALA A 34 -17.06 10.91 5.17
N ALA A 35 -17.95 11.63 5.84
CA ALA A 35 -17.68 12.96 6.35
C ALA A 35 -18.00 13.07 7.83
N TRP A 36 -17.16 13.83 8.54
CA TRP A 36 -17.27 14.11 9.96
C TRP A 36 -17.21 15.63 10.11
N TRP A 37 -18.31 16.24 10.52
CA TRP A 37 -18.40 17.70 10.75
C TRP A 37 -18.92 18.06 12.14
N THR A 38 -19.57 17.12 12.84
CA THR A 38 -20.01 17.35 14.23
C THR A 38 -18.89 17.10 15.23
N ALA A 39 -17.96 16.18 14.94
CA ALA A 39 -16.75 15.96 15.74
C ALA A 39 -15.68 15.16 14.98
N ALA A 40 -14.43 15.21 15.45
CA ALA A 40 -13.34 14.47 14.84
C ALA A 40 -13.59 12.95 14.76
N PRO A 41 -13.11 12.29 13.70
CA PRO A 41 -13.15 10.83 13.64
C PRO A 41 -12.26 10.25 14.74
N ARG A 42 -12.83 9.35 15.56
CA ARG A 42 -12.15 8.69 16.67
C ARG A 42 -12.01 7.20 16.38
N ARG A 43 -10.85 6.62 16.71
CA ARG A 43 -10.56 5.21 16.43
C ARG A 43 -11.18 4.27 17.46
N ARG A 44 -11.28 4.70 18.72
CA ARG A 44 -11.72 3.88 19.86
C ARG A 44 -12.51 4.73 20.87
N PRO A 45 -13.80 4.41 21.12
CA PRO A 45 -14.66 3.63 20.22
C PRO A 45 -14.67 4.26 18.82
N PHE A 46 -14.88 3.45 17.78
CA PHE A 46 -14.91 3.97 16.42
C PHE A 46 -16.14 4.88 16.26
N ARG A 47 -15.91 6.15 15.90
CA ARG A 47 -17.00 7.11 15.68
C ARG A 47 -17.54 6.97 14.25
N PRO A 48 -18.84 6.70 14.06
CA PRO A 48 -19.44 6.73 12.72
C PRO A 48 -19.35 8.14 12.11
N PRO A 49 -19.27 8.27 10.78
CA PRO A 49 -19.40 9.55 10.10
C PRO A 49 -20.80 10.13 10.27
N ASP A 50 -20.88 11.45 10.16
CA ASP A 50 -22.13 12.19 10.21
C ASP A 50 -22.95 11.96 8.93
N ALA A 51 -22.29 11.82 7.77
CA ALA A 51 -22.87 11.21 6.56
C ALA A 51 -21.84 10.46 5.71
N SER A 52 -22.35 9.56 4.88
CA SER A 52 -21.55 8.85 3.88
C SER A 52 -22.39 8.47 2.68
N ALA A 53 -21.81 8.54 1.49
CA ALA A 53 -22.44 7.99 0.29
C ALA A 53 -21.40 7.43 -0.68
N GLY A 54 -21.85 6.48 -1.51
CA GLY A 54 -21.06 5.88 -2.57
C GLY A 54 -21.65 6.19 -3.95
N GLY A 55 -20.84 5.99 -4.98
CA GLY A 55 -21.31 6.05 -6.37
C GLY A 55 -20.76 7.22 -7.19
N ALA A 56 -19.99 8.11 -6.58
CA ALA A 56 -19.33 9.19 -7.30
C ALA A 56 -18.39 8.63 -8.38
N ARG A 57 -18.38 9.27 -9.56
CA ARG A 57 -17.61 8.89 -10.74
C ARG A 57 -16.21 9.46 -10.70
N SER A 58 -16.00 10.56 -9.98
CA SER A 58 -14.70 11.17 -9.75
C SER A 58 -14.45 11.45 -8.27
N PHE A 59 -13.20 11.72 -7.94
CA PHE A 59 -12.79 12.15 -6.61
C PHE A 59 -13.44 13.50 -6.24
N GLU A 60 -13.42 14.44 -7.18
CA GLU A 60 -14.04 15.76 -7.03
C GLU A 60 -15.55 15.68 -6.82
N GLU A 61 -16.26 14.81 -7.57
CA GLU A 61 -17.69 14.57 -7.37
C GLU A 61 -17.99 14.01 -5.98
N ALA A 62 -17.06 13.21 -5.42
CA ALA A 62 -17.18 12.70 -4.06
C ALA A 62 -16.95 13.79 -3.00
N VAL A 63 -15.97 14.69 -3.20
CA VAL A 63 -15.76 15.88 -2.34
C VAL A 63 -16.98 16.77 -2.38
N ALA A 64 -17.44 17.16 -3.57
CA ALA A 64 -18.60 18.04 -3.74
C ALA A 64 -19.89 17.42 -3.19
N ALA A 65 -20.06 16.09 -3.26
CA ALA A 65 -21.18 15.42 -2.60
C ALA A 65 -21.07 15.46 -1.06
N ALA A 66 -19.86 15.30 -0.52
CA ALA A 66 -19.62 15.39 0.92
C ALA A 66 -19.85 16.81 1.45
N GLU A 67 -19.35 17.83 0.75
CA GLU A 67 -19.53 19.24 1.11
C GLU A 67 -21.00 19.66 1.02
N ARG A 68 -21.72 19.22 -0.02
CA ARG A 68 -23.17 19.45 -0.10
C ARG A 68 -23.94 18.83 1.06
N ALA A 69 -23.51 17.67 1.55
CA ALA A 69 -24.14 17.03 2.71
C ALA A 69 -23.82 17.76 4.02
N ALA A 70 -22.60 18.30 4.17
CA ALA A 70 -22.20 19.06 5.35
C ALA A 70 -22.69 20.52 5.33
N GLY A 71 -22.99 21.08 4.16
CA GLY A 71 -23.31 22.49 3.98
C GLY A 71 -22.10 23.43 4.08
N THR A 72 -20.90 22.88 4.24
CA THR A 72 -19.64 23.63 4.41
C THR A 72 -18.49 22.91 3.70
N PRO A 73 -17.41 23.62 3.31
CA PRO A 73 -16.19 23.00 2.82
C PRO A 73 -15.58 22.03 3.84
N LEU A 74 -15.05 20.90 3.38
CA LEU A 74 -14.48 19.85 4.24
C LEU A 74 -13.01 19.61 3.93
N LEU A 75 -12.17 19.47 4.97
CA LEU A 75 -10.79 19.06 4.80
C LEU A 75 -10.69 17.60 4.36
N LEU A 76 -9.78 17.30 3.43
CA LEU A 76 -9.55 15.93 3.03
C LEU A 76 -8.73 15.17 4.10
N LEU A 77 -9.35 14.13 4.66
CA LEU A 77 -8.77 13.19 5.62
C LEU A 77 -8.19 11.97 4.90
N ASP A 78 -7.35 11.23 5.63
CA ASP A 78 -6.77 9.97 5.15
C ASP A 78 -7.87 8.96 4.75
N SER A 79 -7.69 8.28 3.61
CA SER A 79 -8.65 7.31 3.05
C SER A 79 -8.94 6.12 3.96
N SER A 80 -8.11 5.85 4.97
CA SER A 80 -8.33 4.75 5.94
C SER A 80 -9.61 4.94 6.74
N TRP A 81 -10.09 6.17 6.94
CA TRP A 81 -11.36 6.42 7.64
C TRP A 81 -12.59 5.99 6.83
N ALA A 82 -12.63 6.30 5.54
CA ALA A 82 -13.69 5.83 4.64
C ALA A 82 -13.64 4.30 4.47
N GLN A 83 -12.44 3.71 4.43
CA GLN A 83 -12.30 2.25 4.41
C GLN A 83 -12.76 1.61 5.72
N ALA A 84 -12.47 2.25 6.85
CA ALA A 84 -12.93 1.78 8.15
C ALA A 84 -14.45 1.82 8.25
N TRP A 85 -15.07 2.88 7.74
CA TRP A 85 -16.52 2.95 7.69
C TRP A 85 -17.15 1.89 6.77
N LEU A 86 -16.56 1.64 5.58
CA LEU A 86 -16.99 0.53 4.72
C LEU A 86 -16.86 -0.84 5.38
N ARG A 87 -15.93 -1.02 6.33
CA ARG A 87 -15.80 -2.25 7.11
C ARG A 87 -16.90 -2.34 8.17
N VAL A 88 -17.17 -1.25 8.89
CA VAL A 88 -18.24 -1.21 9.90
C VAL A 88 -19.61 -1.47 9.28
N ILE A 89 -19.92 -0.88 8.12
CA ILE A 89 -21.15 -1.17 7.35
C ILE A 89 -21.25 -2.66 6.98
N ARG A 90 -20.12 -3.35 6.88
CA ARG A 90 -20.04 -4.79 6.56
C ARG A 90 -19.84 -5.65 7.79
N GLU A 91 -20.13 -5.12 8.98
CA GLU A 91 -20.01 -5.80 10.28
C GLU A 91 -18.59 -6.33 10.55
N GLN A 92 -17.58 -5.67 9.96
CA GLN A 92 -16.17 -5.97 10.15
C GLN A 92 -15.54 -4.94 11.08
N PRO A 93 -14.43 -5.29 11.76
CA PRO A 93 -13.70 -4.35 12.58
C PRO A 93 -13.20 -3.16 11.72
N PRO A 94 -13.39 -1.91 12.20
CA PRO A 94 -13.14 -0.68 11.43
C PRO A 94 -11.70 -0.61 10.95
N PHE A 95 -10.76 -0.94 11.82
CA PHE A 95 -9.36 -1.08 11.43
C PHE A 95 -9.01 -2.56 11.46
N PRO A 96 -8.25 -3.05 10.46
CA PRO A 96 -7.67 -4.38 10.58
C PRO A 96 -6.85 -4.39 11.87
N SER A 97 -7.21 -5.28 12.79
CA SER A 97 -6.30 -5.69 13.85
C SER A 97 -5.09 -6.26 13.10
N THR A 98 -3.99 -5.52 13.07
CA THR A 98 -2.70 -6.08 12.68
C THR A 98 -2.34 -7.09 13.77
N THR A 99 -2.98 -8.25 13.77
CA THR A 99 -2.28 -9.45 14.15
C THR A 99 -1.14 -9.51 13.14
N PRO A 100 0.14 -9.46 13.53
CA PRO A 100 1.20 -9.80 12.60
C PRO A 100 0.84 -11.17 12.04
N ARG A 101 0.44 -11.18 10.77
CA ARG A 101 0.17 -12.39 10.02
C ARG A 101 1.47 -13.15 10.09
N SER A 102 1.51 -14.22 10.89
CA SER A 102 2.58 -15.21 10.81
C SER A 102 2.75 -15.53 9.32
N ALA A 103 3.97 -15.40 8.84
CA ALA A 103 4.32 -15.08 7.47
C ALA A 103 3.81 -16.10 6.43
N ALA A 104 2.56 -15.98 6.00
CA ALA A 104 2.00 -16.69 4.87
C ALA A 104 1.01 -15.79 4.12
N GLY A 105 1.38 -15.37 2.91
CA GLY A 105 0.44 -14.81 1.93
C GLY A 105 0.46 -13.29 1.74
N ALA A 106 1.51 -12.82 1.08
CA ALA A 106 1.62 -11.76 0.05
C ALA A 106 0.89 -10.40 0.14
N ALA A 107 1.70 -9.37 -0.19
CA ALA A 107 1.41 -8.18 -1.00
C ALA A 107 1.14 -6.83 -0.29
N ALA A 108 2.23 -6.19 0.18
CA ALA A 108 2.49 -4.76 -0.05
C ALA A 108 4.01 -4.51 -0.09
N ARG A 109 4.42 -3.66 -1.04
CA ARG A 109 5.79 -3.24 -1.38
C ARG A 109 6.66 -2.96 -0.14
N PRO A 110 7.84 -3.59 0.04
CA PRO A 110 8.78 -3.14 1.06
C PRO A 110 9.72 -2.09 0.46
N GLU A 111 9.79 -0.95 1.14
CA GLU A 111 10.98 -0.12 1.15
C GLU A 111 12.16 -1.02 1.52
N ALA A 112 13.18 -1.06 0.66
CA ALA A 112 14.21 -2.07 0.71
C ALA A 112 14.95 -2.07 2.06
N PRO A 113 14.85 -3.12 2.89
CA PRO A 113 15.85 -3.33 3.92
C PRO A 113 17.15 -3.65 3.19
N ARG A 114 18.23 -2.90 3.48
CA ARG A 114 19.57 -3.25 2.99
C ARG A 114 19.85 -4.68 3.45
N PRO A 115 20.01 -5.67 2.54
CA PRO A 115 20.24 -7.03 2.95
C PRO A 115 21.70 -7.15 3.38
N ALA A 116 21.96 -7.00 4.68
CA ALA A 116 22.98 -7.83 5.29
C ALA A 116 22.48 -9.29 5.11
N SER A 117 23.29 -10.10 4.43
CA SER A 117 23.10 -11.53 4.16
C SER A 117 21.95 -11.99 3.24
N ALA A 118 21.65 -11.26 2.16
CA ALA A 118 21.29 -11.96 0.92
C ALA A 118 22.60 -12.32 0.23
N ARG A 119 22.84 -13.59 -0.14
CA ARG A 119 23.99 -13.95 -0.98
C ARG A 119 24.00 -12.96 -2.15
N SER A 120 25.10 -12.24 -2.32
CA SER A 120 25.15 -11.25 -3.39
C SER A 120 24.88 -11.96 -4.70
N VAL A 121 24.18 -11.32 -5.63
CA VAL A 121 23.89 -11.85 -6.97
C VAL A 121 25.15 -12.44 -7.62
N TRP A 122 26.28 -11.76 -7.37
CA TRP A 122 27.62 -12.19 -7.73
C TRP A 122 28.06 -13.48 -7.02
N SER A 123 27.84 -13.62 -5.71
CA SER A 123 28.13 -14.85 -4.94
C SER A 123 27.31 -16.05 -5.41
N ILE A 124 26.05 -15.87 -5.81
CA ILE A 124 25.20 -16.95 -6.34
C ILE A 124 25.78 -17.47 -7.66
N LEU A 125 26.24 -16.57 -8.53
CA LEU A 125 26.91 -16.93 -9.78
C LEU A 125 28.39 -17.31 -9.60
N GLY A 126 28.96 -17.13 -8.40
CA GLY A 126 30.40 -17.36 -8.15
C GLY A 126 31.32 -16.35 -8.85
N LEU A 127 30.84 -15.12 -9.03
CA LEU A 127 31.55 -14.03 -9.71
C LEU A 127 32.05 -12.96 -8.73
N PRO A 128 33.13 -12.25 -9.05
CA PRO A 128 33.47 -11.01 -8.37
C PRO A 128 32.42 -9.93 -8.69
N GLY A 129 32.22 -8.98 -7.78
CA GLY A 129 31.16 -7.96 -7.85
C GLY A 129 31.17 -6.98 -9.05
N ARG A 130 32.07 -7.20 -10.02
CA ARG A 130 32.29 -6.41 -11.23
C ARG A 130 32.52 -7.30 -12.45
N ALA A 131 31.72 -8.34 -12.62
CA ALA A 131 31.83 -9.23 -13.78
C ALA A 131 31.11 -8.65 -15.01
N THR A 132 31.70 -8.86 -16.18
CA THR A 132 31.17 -8.50 -17.50
C THR A 132 30.07 -9.44 -17.94
N GLU A 133 29.28 -9.04 -18.95
CA GLU A 133 28.21 -9.87 -19.50
C GLU A 133 28.71 -11.26 -19.97
N LEU A 134 29.91 -11.32 -20.55
CA LEU A 134 30.52 -12.58 -20.99
C LEU A 134 30.82 -13.50 -19.81
N GLU A 135 31.35 -12.96 -18.71
CA GLU A 135 31.64 -13.71 -17.49
C GLU A 135 30.36 -14.18 -16.79
N ILE A 136 29.31 -13.34 -16.79
CA ILE A 136 27.97 -13.67 -16.29
C ILE A 136 27.37 -14.87 -17.03
N LYS A 137 27.44 -14.87 -18.38
CA LYS A 137 26.96 -15.98 -19.22
C LYS A 137 27.77 -17.26 -19.02
N GLN A 138 29.08 -17.17 -18.82
CA GLN A 138 29.92 -18.34 -18.56
C GLN A 138 29.65 -18.94 -17.17
N ALA A 139 29.53 -18.10 -16.14
CA ALA A 139 29.20 -18.53 -14.79
C ALA A 139 27.81 -19.19 -14.70
N HIS A 140 26.81 -18.60 -15.33
CA HIS A 140 25.47 -19.16 -15.42
C HIS A 140 25.47 -20.54 -16.08
N ARG A 141 26.16 -20.72 -17.21
CA ARG A 141 26.26 -22.03 -17.88
C ARG A 141 26.89 -23.10 -16.99
N ARG A 142 27.98 -22.77 -16.27
CA ARG A 142 28.61 -23.71 -15.32
C ARG A 142 27.66 -24.09 -14.19
N ARG A 143 27.05 -23.10 -13.53
CA ARG A 143 26.09 -23.34 -12.44
C ARG A 143 24.84 -24.08 -12.89
N ALA A 144 24.32 -23.78 -14.09
CA ALA A 144 23.15 -24.45 -14.65
C ALA A 144 23.41 -25.94 -14.94
N LEU A 145 24.66 -26.32 -15.28
CA LEU A 145 25.05 -27.71 -15.46
C LEU A 145 25.23 -28.44 -14.11
N GLU A 146 25.70 -27.73 -13.08
CA GLU A 146 25.87 -28.26 -11.71
C GLU A 146 24.53 -28.45 -10.98
N THR A 147 23.61 -27.49 -11.11
CA THR A 147 22.31 -27.48 -10.42
C THR A 147 21.17 -28.04 -11.28
N HIS A 148 21.49 -28.69 -12.40
CA HIS A 148 20.46 -29.17 -13.32
C HIS A 148 19.60 -30.27 -12.67
N PRO A 149 18.26 -30.15 -12.65
CA PRO A 149 17.38 -31.16 -12.03
C PRO A 149 17.53 -32.54 -12.69
N ASP A 150 17.74 -32.60 -14.00
CA ASP A 150 17.95 -33.87 -14.73
C ASP A 150 19.28 -34.57 -14.39
N ARG A 151 20.21 -33.88 -13.73
CA ARG A 151 21.50 -34.45 -13.27
C ARG A 151 21.55 -34.66 -11.75
N GLY A 152 20.40 -34.57 -11.08
CA GLY A 152 20.28 -34.72 -9.63
C GLY A 152 20.46 -33.43 -8.83
N GLY A 153 20.42 -32.26 -9.47
CA GLY A 153 20.47 -30.95 -8.80
C GLY A 153 19.11 -30.50 -8.24
N ASP A 154 19.13 -29.54 -7.32
CA ASP A 154 17.90 -29.01 -6.70
C ASP A 154 17.23 -27.97 -7.63
N PRO A 155 15.96 -28.15 -8.01
CA PRO A 155 15.21 -27.16 -8.80
C PRO A 155 15.09 -25.78 -8.11
N ALA A 156 15.16 -25.70 -6.78
CA ALA A 156 15.20 -24.45 -6.04
C ALA A 156 16.51 -23.68 -6.27
N GLU A 157 17.65 -24.38 -6.25
CA GLU A 157 18.96 -23.79 -6.53
C GLU A 157 19.07 -23.34 -7.99
N PHE A 158 18.56 -24.14 -8.93
CA PHE A 158 18.52 -23.75 -10.34
C PHE A 158 17.72 -22.45 -10.54
N ARG A 159 16.56 -22.32 -9.90
CA ARG A 159 15.76 -21.08 -9.95
C ARG A 159 16.50 -19.89 -9.34
N GLU A 160 17.27 -20.11 -8.27
CA GLU A 160 18.09 -19.07 -7.66
C GLU A 160 19.21 -18.58 -8.61
N VAL A 161 19.89 -19.52 -9.28
CA VAL A 161 20.89 -19.23 -10.33
C VAL A 161 20.29 -18.46 -11.50
N GLN A 162 19.09 -18.84 -11.97
CA GLN A 162 18.39 -18.12 -13.04
C GLN A 162 18.04 -16.69 -12.64
N ARG A 163 17.52 -16.50 -11.42
CA ARG A 163 17.20 -15.17 -10.89
C ARG A 163 18.46 -14.30 -10.77
N ALA A 164 19.56 -14.89 -10.29
CA ALA A 164 20.83 -14.19 -10.17
C ALA A 164 21.40 -13.79 -11.54
N TYR A 165 21.29 -14.64 -12.56
CA TYR A 165 21.70 -14.32 -13.93
C TYR A 165 20.96 -13.11 -14.51
N VAL A 166 19.64 -13.08 -14.41
CA VAL A 166 18.81 -11.96 -14.90
C VAL A 166 19.17 -10.64 -14.18
N GLU A 167 19.34 -10.68 -12.87
CA GLU A 167 19.70 -9.51 -12.07
C GLU A 167 21.15 -9.05 -12.35
N ALA A 168 22.08 -9.97 -12.57
CA ALA A 168 23.47 -9.65 -12.93
C ALA A 168 23.56 -8.96 -14.29
N LEU A 169 22.82 -9.45 -15.29
CA LEU A 169 22.73 -8.81 -16.60
C LEU A 169 22.15 -7.40 -16.52
N ARG A 170 21.11 -7.20 -15.71
CA ARG A 170 20.52 -5.87 -15.48
C ARG A 170 21.53 -4.90 -14.85
N ARG A 171 22.37 -5.39 -13.93
CA ARG A 171 23.41 -4.59 -13.27
C ARG A 171 24.60 -4.29 -14.19
N ALA A 172 25.00 -5.24 -15.03
CA ALA A 172 26.08 -5.06 -16.00
C ALA A 172 25.72 -4.04 -17.10
N GLN A 173 24.44 -3.94 -17.47
CA GLN A 173 23.95 -2.94 -18.42
C GLN A 173 23.89 -1.51 -17.85
N ARG A 174 24.00 -1.33 -16.52
CA ARG A 174 24.05 -0.01 -15.91
C ARG A 174 25.51 0.46 -15.85
N PRO A 175 25.89 1.54 -16.55
CA PRO A 175 27.24 2.07 -16.44
C PRO A 175 27.50 2.48 -14.98
N PRO A 176 28.72 2.25 -14.44
CA PRO A 176 29.04 2.67 -13.09
C PRO A 176 28.92 4.20 -13.02
N LYS A 177 28.11 4.69 -12.07
CA LYS A 177 28.03 6.11 -11.75
C LYS A 177 29.43 6.51 -11.25
N ARG A 178 30.22 7.19 -12.08
CA ARG A 178 31.52 7.74 -11.66
C ARG A 178 31.23 8.69 -10.49
N SER A 179 31.50 8.25 -9.27
CA SER A 179 31.62 9.17 -8.13
C SER A 179 32.88 9.98 -8.39
N ARG A 180 32.69 11.29 -8.57
CA ARG A 180 33.75 12.27 -8.73
C ARG A 180 34.38 12.58 -7.38
#